data_AF-A0A9X0D610-F1
#
_entry.id   AF-A0A9X0D610-F1
#
_cell.length_a   1.000
_cell.length_b   1.000
_cell.length_c   1.000
_cell.angle_alpha   90.00
_cell.angle_beta   90.00
_cell.angle_gamma   90.00
#
_symmetry.space_group_name_H-M   'P 1'
#
loop_
_entity.id
_entity.type
_entity.pdbx_description
1 polymer ?
#
loop_
_entity_poly.entity_id
_entity_poly.type
_entity_poly.pdbx_seq_one_letter_code
_entity_poly.pdbx_strand_id
1 'polypeptide(L)'
;MVPANPSYDEMKKVVTEQEKRPLVPNRWTENSALEVMGKLMKDCWKQNASARLPSLRVKKTLSKLMEMVKPPPTNTSLSEELAAFQDVNIHIPETFDTVKV
;
A
#
# COMPACT_ATOMS: atom_id res chain seq x y z
N MET A 1 19.50 9.61 -5.35
CA MET A 1 19.21 8.23 -5.75
C MET A 1 20.19 7.35 -4.97
N VAL A 2 19.74 6.21 -4.44
CA VAL A 2 20.60 5.27 -3.72
C VAL A 2 21.06 4.16 -4.67
N PRO A 3 22.22 3.51 -4.44
CA PRO A 3 22.66 2.37 -5.23
C PRO A 3 21.72 1.16 -5.02
N ALA A 4 21.88 0.12 -5.85
CA ALA A 4 21.04 -1.09 -5.77
C ALA A 4 21.18 -1.86 -4.43
N ASN A 5 22.34 -1.78 -3.79
CA ASN A 5 22.60 -2.35 -2.47
C ASN A 5 23.07 -1.24 -1.50
N PRO A 6 22.14 -0.43 -0.96
CA PRO A 6 22.50 0.72 -0.16
C PRO A 6 22.87 0.35 1.28
N SER A 7 23.77 1.11 1.87
CA SER A 7 24.07 1.02 3.30
C SER A 7 22.97 1.65 4.17
N TYR A 8 23.03 1.40 5.47
CA TYR A 8 22.12 2.03 6.44
C TYR A 8 22.20 3.56 6.38
N ASP A 9 23.41 4.13 6.34
CA ASP A 9 23.61 5.57 6.36
C ASP A 9 23.07 6.25 5.11
N GLU A 10 23.19 5.60 3.94
CA GLU A 10 22.60 6.08 2.69
C GLU A 10 21.08 6.13 2.75
N MET A 11 20.46 5.08 3.30
CA MET A 11 19.00 5.00 3.46
C MET A 11 18.49 5.98 4.52
N LYS A 12 19.18 6.12 5.66
CA LYS A 12 18.85 7.10 6.69
C LYS A 12 18.89 8.52 6.14
N LYS A 13 19.94 8.85 5.39
CA LYS A 13 20.10 10.16 4.76
C LYS A 13 18.96 10.48 3.79
N VAL A 14 18.56 9.53 2.94
CA VAL A 14 17.52 9.79 1.94
C VAL A 14 16.09 9.78 2.52
N VAL A 15 15.78 8.84 3.43
CA VAL A 15 14.42 8.63 3.94
C VAL A 15 14.12 9.51 5.15
N THR A 16 15.05 9.63 6.10
CA THR A 16 14.81 10.30 7.37
C THR A 16 15.26 11.76 7.33
N GLU A 17 16.47 12.02 6.82
CA GLU A 17 17.03 13.38 6.84
C GLU A 17 16.53 14.23 5.67
N GLN A 18 16.46 13.66 4.47
CA GLN A 18 15.94 14.35 3.28
C GLN A 18 14.43 14.17 3.08
N GLU A 19 13.79 13.34 3.90
CA GLU A 19 12.35 13.02 3.86
C GLU A 19 11.83 12.60 2.47
N LYS A 20 12.71 12.05 1.63
CA LYS A 20 12.32 11.66 0.28
C LYS A 20 11.47 10.40 0.32
N ARG A 21 10.50 10.35 -0.59
CA ARG A 21 9.64 9.21 -0.86
C ARG A 21 9.59 8.97 -2.38
N PRO A 22 9.24 7.76 -2.83
CA PRO A 22 8.99 7.51 -4.24
C PRO A 22 8.00 8.52 -4.83
N LEU A 23 8.25 8.97 -6.06
CA LEU A 23 7.34 9.89 -6.74
C LEU A 23 6.14 9.12 -7.28
N VAL A 24 4.93 9.61 -7.00
CA VAL A 24 3.72 9.12 -7.67
C VAL A 24 3.56 9.90 -8.98
N PRO A 25 3.58 9.24 -10.15
CA PRO A 25 3.47 9.92 -11.43
C PRO A 25 2.16 10.71 -11.57
N ASN A 26 2.21 11.92 -12.12
CA ASN A 26 1.02 12.78 -12.26
C ASN A 26 -0.09 12.12 -13.08
N ARG A 27 0.26 11.34 -14.13
CA ARG A 27 -0.72 10.60 -14.94
C ARG A 27 -1.63 9.65 -14.13
N TRP A 28 -1.24 9.28 -12.90
CA TRP A 28 -2.11 8.47 -12.04
C TRP A 28 -3.38 9.22 -11.63
N THR A 29 -3.43 10.55 -11.70
CA THR A 29 -4.65 11.32 -11.45
C THR A 29 -5.68 11.20 -12.57
N GLU A 30 -5.28 10.71 -13.75
CA GLU A 30 -6.20 10.51 -14.89
C GLU A 30 -7.05 9.24 -14.73
N ASN A 31 -6.67 8.34 -13.83
CA ASN A 31 -7.41 7.12 -13.52
C ASN A 31 -7.77 7.10 -12.02
N SER A 32 -9.06 7.04 -11.71
CA SER A 32 -9.56 7.10 -10.33
C SER A 32 -8.99 6.02 -9.41
N ALA A 33 -8.79 4.79 -9.91
CA ALA A 33 -8.19 3.71 -9.13
C ALA A 33 -6.72 3.99 -8.82
N LEU A 34 -5.94 4.45 -9.82
CA LEU A 34 -4.54 4.81 -9.62
C LEU A 34 -4.38 6.04 -8.71
N GLU A 35 -5.31 7.00 -8.80
CA GLU A 35 -5.33 8.16 -7.90
C GLU A 35 -5.50 7.72 -6.44
N VAL A 36 -6.46 6.82 -6.18
CA VAL A 36 -6.70 6.26 -4.84
C VAL A 36 -5.48 5.49 -4.34
N MET A 37 -4.84 4.69 -5.20
CA MET A 37 -3.62 3.97 -4.85
C MET A 37 -2.47 4.94 -4.50
N GLY A 38 -2.30 6.00 -5.29
CA GLY A 38 -1.30 7.04 -5.04
C GLY A 38 -1.51 7.75 -3.71
N LYS A 39 -2.76 8.07 -3.35
CA LYS A 39 -3.13 8.63 -2.06
C LYS A 39 -2.86 7.64 -0.91
N LEU A 40 -3.23 6.37 -1.09
CA LEU A 40 -3.02 5.30 -0.11
C LEU A 40 -1.53 5.14 0.24
N MET A 41 -0.65 5.05 -0.78
CA MET A 41 0.80 4.99 -0.56
C MET A 41 1.32 6.23 0.16
N LYS A 42 0.83 7.42 -0.24
CA LYS A 42 1.20 8.68 0.40
C LYS A 42 0.87 8.72 1.88
N ASP A 43 -0.27 8.17 2.25
CA ASP A 43 -0.69 8.11 3.64
C ASP A 43 0.07 7.04 4.46
N CYS A 44 0.55 5.97 3.82
CA CYS A 44 1.29 4.91 4.50
C CYS A 44 2.75 5.29 4.83
N TRP A 45 3.39 6.12 4.00
CA TRP A 45 4.81 6.45 4.18
C TRP A 45 5.06 7.78 4.91
N LYS A 46 4.07 8.33 5.63
CA LYS A 46 4.24 9.58 6.38
C LYS A 46 5.41 9.50 7.37
N GLN A 47 6.09 10.62 7.58
CA GLN A 47 7.21 10.70 8.51
C GLN A 47 6.76 10.34 9.94
N ASN A 48 5.67 10.97 10.41
CA ASN A 48 5.06 10.64 11.68
C ASN A 48 4.32 9.29 11.60
N ALA A 49 4.72 8.33 12.44
CA ALA A 49 4.13 7.00 12.52
C ALA A 49 2.65 7.02 12.87
N SER A 50 2.23 7.87 13.82
CA SER A 50 0.83 7.98 14.26
C SER A 50 -0.10 8.55 13.19
N ALA A 51 0.45 9.20 12.16
CA ALA A 51 -0.33 9.72 11.04
C ALA A 51 -0.54 8.69 9.92
N ARG A 52 0.12 7.52 10.00
CA ARG A 52 0.01 6.44 9.01
C ARG A 52 -1.30 5.70 9.15
N LEU A 53 -1.74 5.07 8.06
CA LEU A 53 -2.96 4.27 8.06
C LEU A 53 -2.77 2.97 8.84
N PRO A 54 -3.74 2.55 9.67
CA PRO A 54 -3.74 1.21 10.23
C PRO A 54 -4.04 0.17 9.14
N SER A 55 -3.53 -1.06 9.32
CA SER A 55 -3.69 -2.16 8.35
C SER A 55 -5.15 -2.40 7.95
N LEU A 56 -6.09 -2.30 8.90
CA LEU A 56 -7.52 -2.44 8.62
C LEU A 56 -8.05 -1.40 7.62
N ARG A 57 -7.57 -0.15 7.70
CA ARG A 57 -7.97 0.93 6.80
C ARG A 57 -7.37 0.73 5.40
N VAL A 58 -6.14 0.24 5.33
CA VAL A 58 -5.51 -0.16 4.06
C VAL A 58 -6.34 -1.26 3.40
N LYS A 59 -6.65 -2.35 4.12
CA LYS A 59 -7.48 -3.47 3.63
C LYS A 59 -8.84 -2.98 3.09
N LYS A 60 -9.59 -2.21 3.88
CA LYS A 60 -10.89 -1.67 3.45
C LYS A 60 -10.80 -0.80 2.19
N THR A 61 -9.74 0.00 2.07
CA THR A 61 -9.55 0.86 0.89
C THR A 61 -9.25 0.02 -0.35
N LEU A 62 -8.40 -1.00 -0.23
CA LEU A 62 -8.10 -1.94 -1.32
C LEU A 62 -9.33 -2.76 -1.74
N SER A 63 -10.13 -3.23 -0.78
CA SER A 63 -11.40 -3.91 -1.08
C SER A 63 -12.39 -3.01 -1.83
N LYS A 64 -12.42 -1.71 -1.55
CA LYS A 64 -13.23 -0.78 -2.35
C LYS A 64 -12.66 -0.58 -3.75
N LEU A 65 -11.32 -0.57 -3.88
CA LEU A 65 -10.63 -0.39 -5.16
C LEU A 65 -10.84 -1.58 -6.10
N MET A 66 -10.79 -2.81 -5.60
CA MET A 66 -11.07 -4.00 -6.43
C MET A 66 -12.47 -4.00 -7.02
N GLU A 67 -13.48 -3.51 -6.28
CA GLU A 67 -14.84 -3.37 -6.82
C GLU A 67 -14.92 -2.31 -7.93
N MET A 68 -14.12 -1.23 -7.85
CA MET A 68 -14.06 -0.20 -8.90
C MET A 68 -13.37 -0.69 -10.18
N VAL A 69 -12.41 -1.61 -10.05
CA VAL A 69 -11.64 -2.16 -11.18
C VAL A 69 -12.29 -3.41 -11.75
N LYS A 70 -13.31 -3.96 -11.08
CA LYS A 70 -14.02 -5.16 -11.52
C LYS A 70 -14.58 -4.91 -12.93
N PRO A 71 -14.15 -5.70 -13.94
CA PRO A 71 -14.71 -5.57 -15.27
C PRO A 71 -16.22 -5.88 -15.22
N PRO A 72 -17.02 -5.29 -16.12
CA PRO A 72 -18.43 -5.67 -16.26
C PRO A 72 -18.52 -7.19 -16.43
N PRO A 73 -19.53 -7.87 -15.87
CA PRO A 73 -19.63 -9.33 -15.91
C PRO A 73 -19.68 -9.78 -17.37
N THR A 74 -18.52 -10.20 -17.87
CA THR A 74 -18.34 -10.82 -19.17
C THR A 74 -18.17 -12.30 -18.86
N ASN A 75 -19.07 -13.10 -19.42
CA ASN A 75 -19.14 -14.55 -19.35
C ASN A 75 -17.88 -15.19 -19.95
N THR A 76 -16.75 -15.17 -19.23
CA THR A 76 -15.52 -15.91 -19.57
C THR A 76 -14.68 -16.10 -18.31
N SER A 77 -14.04 -17.25 -18.19
CA SER A 77 -13.31 -17.92 -17.09
C SER A 77 -12.25 -17.13 -16.28
N LEU A 78 -12.23 -15.80 -16.31
CA LEU A 78 -11.28 -14.95 -15.57
C LEU A 78 -11.69 -14.68 -14.10
N SER A 79 -12.90 -15.11 -13.70
CA SER A 79 -13.39 -14.98 -12.33
C SER A 79 -12.66 -15.89 -11.33
N GLU A 80 -12.06 -16.99 -11.80
CA GLU A 80 -11.35 -17.95 -10.94
C GLU A 80 -9.97 -17.45 -10.51
N GLU A 81 -9.25 -16.70 -11.37
CA GLU A 81 -7.96 -16.09 -11.00
C GLU A 81 -8.11 -14.94 -10.00
N LEU A 82 -9.25 -14.22 -10.00
CA LEU A 82 -9.51 -13.15 -9.03
C LEU A 82 -9.82 -13.69 -7.62
N ALA A 83 -10.37 -14.90 -7.53
CA ALA A 83 -10.67 -15.56 -6.25
C ALA A 83 -9.38 -15.94 -5.49
N ALA A 84 -8.28 -16.24 -6.20
CA ALA A 84 -6.99 -16.53 -5.59
C ALA A 84 -6.38 -15.32 -4.83
N PHE A 85 -6.83 -14.09 -5.10
CA PHE A 85 -6.43 -12.91 -4.33
C PHE A 85 -7.24 -12.72 -3.03
N GLN A 86 -8.30 -13.49 -2.79
CA GLN A 86 -9.05 -13.46 -1.52
C GLN A 86 -8.28 -14.11 -0.36
N ASP A 87 -7.25 -14.91 -0.66
CA ASP A 87 -6.39 -15.56 0.34
C ASP A 87 -5.22 -14.71 0.82
N VAL A 88 -5.10 -13.43 0.40
CA VAL A 88 -4.22 -12.46 1.08
C VAL A 88 -4.88 -11.97 2.37
N ASN A 89 -5.36 -12.90 3.18
CA ASN A 89 -5.64 -12.65 4.58
C ASN A 89 -4.29 -12.70 5.29
N ILE A 90 -3.62 -11.54 5.41
CA ILE A 90 -2.54 -11.39 6.36
C ILE A 90 -3.14 -11.74 7.73
N HIS A 91 -2.90 -12.96 8.20
CA HIS A 91 -3.24 -13.38 9.54
C HIS A 91 -2.42 -12.47 10.47
N ILE A 92 -3.06 -11.43 10.99
CA ILE A 92 -2.52 -10.64 12.10
C ILE A 92 -2.89 -11.48 13.33
N PRO A 93 -1.96 -12.20 13.97
CA PRO A 93 -2.27 -12.91 15.19
C PRO A 93 -2.81 -11.91 16.21
N GLU A 94 -3.95 -12.22 16.84
CA GLU A 94 -4.68 -11.35 17.77
C GLU A 94 -3.98 -11.11 19.12
N THR A 95 -2.69 -11.40 19.25
CA THR A 95 -1.93 -11.16 20.47
C THR A 95 -0.57 -10.55 20.15
N PHE A 96 -0.55 -9.22 19.98
CA PHE A 96 0.64 -8.47 20.40
C PHE A 96 0.62 -8.51 21.93
N ASP A 97 1.27 -9.51 22.51
CA ASP A 97 1.65 -9.43 23.92
C ASP A 97 2.45 -8.14 24.09
N THR A 98 1.96 -7.30 24.99
CA THR A 98 2.62 -6.10 25.46
C THR A 98 3.98 -6.50 26.01
N VAL A 99 5.03 -6.39 25.20
CA VAL A 99 6.40 -6.34 25.72
C VAL A 99 6.48 -5.04 26.50
N LYS A 100 6.32 -5.16 27.82
CA LYS A 100 6.69 -4.14 28.78
C LYS A 100 8.18 -3.86 28.58
N VAL A 101 8.50 -2.65 28.12
CA VAL A 101 9.80 -2.03 28.38
C VAL A 101 9.71 -1.34 29.74
#